data_AF-W1WGC9-F1
#
_entry.id   AF-W1WGC9-F1
#
_cell.length_a   1.000
_cell.length_b   1.000
_cell.length_c   1.000
_cell.angle_alpha   90.00
_cell.angle_beta   90.00
_cell.angle_gamma   90.00
#
_symmetry.space_group_name_H-M   'P 1'
#
loop_
_entity.id
_entity.type
_entity.pdbx_description
1 polymer ?
#
loop_
_entity_poly.entity_id
_entity_poly.type
_entity_poly.pdbx_seq_one_letter_code
_entity_poly.pdbx_strand_id
1 'polypeptide(L)'
;LATGSAEELRQQTQSATLEEAFINLLPQAQRQAHQAVVIPPYQPENAEIAIEARDLTMRFGSFVAVDHVNFRIPRGEIFGFLGSNGCGKSTTMKMLTGLLPASEGEAWLFGQPVDPKDIDTRRRVGYMSQAFSLYNELTVRQNLE
;
A
#
# COMPACT_ATOMS: atom_id res chain seq x y z
N LEU A 1 -29.96 -8.47 -3.35
CA LEU A 1 -29.34 -7.24 -2.83
C LEU A 1 -30.16 -6.07 -3.34
N ALA A 2 -30.42 -5.06 -2.51
CA ALA A 2 -31.25 -3.92 -2.90
C ALA A 2 -30.67 -3.17 -4.10
N THR A 3 -31.53 -2.57 -4.92
CA THR A 3 -31.15 -1.77 -6.09
C THR A 3 -31.57 -0.33 -5.85
N GLY A 4 -30.67 0.62 -6.12
CA GLY A 4 -30.93 2.04 -5.94
C GLY A 4 -29.63 2.85 -5.92
N SER A 5 -29.77 4.17 -5.87
CA SER A 5 -28.64 5.07 -5.67
C SER A 5 -28.05 4.94 -4.25
N ALA A 6 -26.81 5.40 -4.06
CA ALA A 6 -26.17 5.39 -2.75
C ALA A 6 -26.97 6.16 -1.69
N GLU A 7 -27.68 7.22 -2.09
CA GLU A 7 -28.52 8.02 -1.21
C GLU A 7 -29.80 7.29 -0.81
N GLU A 8 -30.48 6.65 -1.77
CA GLU A 8 -31.67 5.82 -1.50
C GLU A 8 -31.34 4.67 -0.56
N LEU A 9 -30.22 3.99 -0.78
CA LEU A 9 -29.78 2.88 0.08
C LEU A 9 -29.47 3.37 1.50
N ARG A 10 -28.84 4.54 1.66
CA ARG A 10 -28.57 5.14 2.98
C ARG A 10 -29.85 5.54 3.71
N GLN A 11 -30.81 6.14 3.01
CA GLN A 11 -32.10 6.51 3.59
C GLN A 11 -32.91 5.27 4.00
N GLN A 12 -32.98 4.26 3.13
CA GLN A 12 -33.69 3.00 3.37
C GLN A 12 -33.15 2.25 4.59
N THR A 13 -31.84 2.29 4.79
CA THR A 13 -31.14 1.58 5.88
C THR A 13 -30.82 2.48 7.08
N GLN A 14 -31.26 3.75 7.05
CA GLN A 14 -30.96 4.75 8.08
C GLN A 14 -29.46 4.84 8.44
N SER A 15 -28.60 4.74 7.42
CA SER A 15 -27.16 4.62 7.59
C SER A 15 -26.42 5.91 7.21
N ALA A 16 -25.38 6.25 7.95
CA ALA A 16 -24.60 7.46 7.72
C ALA A 16 -23.67 7.30 6.51
N THR A 17 -23.18 6.09 6.28
CA THR A 17 -22.28 5.76 5.15
C THR A 17 -22.91 4.73 4.22
N LEU A 18 -22.42 4.66 2.98
CA LEU A 18 -22.83 3.64 2.02
C LEU A 18 -22.36 2.24 2.47
N GLU A 19 -21.22 2.15 3.15
CA GLU A 19 -20.69 0.91 3.69
C GLU A 19 -21.60 0.35 4.79
N GLU A 20 -22.02 1.18 5.74
CA GLU A 20 -23.04 0.83 6.74
C GLU A 20 -24.36 0.39 6.09
N ALA A 21 -24.81 1.11 5.06
CA ALA A 21 -26.02 0.75 4.32
C ALA A 21 -25.89 -0.64 3.68
N PHE A 22 -24.75 -0.91 3.04
CA PHE A 22 -24.46 -2.21 2.45
C PHE A 22 -24.45 -3.32 3.50
N ILE A 23 -23.77 -3.12 4.64
CA ILE A 23 -23.73 -4.09 5.74
C ILE A 23 -25.15 -4.36 6.24
N ASN A 24 -25.96 -3.33 6.46
CA ASN A 24 -27.33 -3.47 6.95
C ASN A 24 -28.25 -4.27 6.01
N LEU A 25 -27.93 -4.30 4.71
CA LEU A 25 -28.62 -5.07 3.69
C LEU A 25 -28.16 -6.54 3.59
N LEU A 26 -27.06 -6.92 4.25
CA LEU A 26 -26.56 -8.29 4.23
C LEU A 26 -27.45 -9.24 5.06
N PRO A 27 -27.46 -10.55 4.76
CA PRO A 27 -28.06 -11.56 5.63
C PRO A 27 -27.52 -11.48 7.07
N GLN A 28 -28.34 -11.80 8.07
CA GLN A 28 -28.00 -11.63 9.49
C GLN A 28 -26.70 -12.34 9.88
N ALA A 29 -26.45 -13.55 9.36
CA ALA A 29 -25.22 -14.29 9.61
C ALA A 29 -23.95 -13.57 9.13
N GLN A 30 -24.03 -12.86 7.99
CA GLN A 30 -22.91 -12.07 7.45
C GLN A 30 -22.75 -10.75 8.19
N ARG A 31 -23.86 -10.12 8.62
CA ARG A 31 -23.83 -8.94 9.48
C ARG A 31 -23.12 -9.18 10.80
N GLN A 32 -23.41 -10.30 11.45
CA GLN A 32 -22.80 -10.66 12.74
C GLN A 32 -21.30 -10.97 12.63
N ALA A 33 -20.85 -11.44 11.46
CA ALA A 33 -19.45 -11.69 11.19
C ALA A 33 -18.68 -10.42 10.78
N HIS A 34 -19.37 -9.31 10.49
CA HIS A 34 -18.75 -8.07 10.07
C HIS A 34 -18.17 -7.30 11.26
N GLN A 35 -16.89 -6.96 11.17
CA GLN A 35 -16.21 -6.10 12.14
C GLN A 35 -15.75 -4.83 11.43
N ALA A 36 -16.23 -3.68 11.90
CA ALA A 36 -15.83 -2.40 11.33
C ALA A 36 -14.32 -2.18 11.53
N VAL A 37 -13.63 -1.86 10.43
CA VAL A 37 -12.21 -1.52 10.48
C VAL A 37 -12.08 -0.10 11.01
N VAL A 38 -11.50 0.04 12.21
CA VAL A 38 -11.17 1.34 12.79
C VAL A 38 -9.71 1.66 12.47
N ILE A 39 -9.48 2.69 11.66
CA ILE A 39 -8.14 3.21 11.39
C ILE A 39 -7.85 4.27 12.45
N PRO A 40 -6.95 4.02 13.43
CA PRO A 40 -6.63 5.02 14.43
C PRO A 40 -5.93 6.23 13.76
N PRO A 41 -6.12 7.45 14.28
CA PRO A 41 -5.36 8.60 13.83
C PRO A 41 -3.86 8.35 13.92
N TYR A 42 -3.11 8.80 12.93
CA TYR A 42 -1.65 8.71 12.94
C TYR A 42 -1.06 9.53 14.10
N GLN A 43 -0.20 8.91 14.90
CA GLN A 43 0.49 9.52 16.02
C GLN A 43 1.99 9.58 15.70
N PRO A 44 2.53 10.76 15.35
CA PRO A 44 3.93 10.89 14.92
C PRO A 44 4.93 10.84 16.09
N GLU A 45 4.47 10.90 17.34
CA GLU A 45 5.31 11.03 18.52
C GLU A 45 6.18 9.78 18.71
N ASN A 46 7.51 9.93 18.58
CA ASN A 46 8.51 8.85 18.66
C ASN A 46 8.31 7.70 17.65
N ALA A 47 7.67 7.95 16.52
CA ALA A 47 7.45 6.92 15.51
C ALA A 47 8.80 6.46 14.91
N GLU A 48 9.08 5.16 15.04
CA GLU A 48 10.22 4.51 14.40
C GLU A 48 10.17 4.73 12.88
N ILE A 49 11.31 4.96 12.23
CA ILE A 49 11.36 5.08 10.77
C ILE A 49 11.18 3.69 10.14
N ALA A 50 10.12 3.54 9.35
CA ALA A 50 9.82 2.31 8.63
C ALA A 50 10.56 2.25 7.29
N ILE A 51 10.67 3.38 6.59
CA ILE A 51 11.35 3.47 5.29
C ILE A 51 12.22 4.72 5.27
N GLU A 52 13.46 4.60 4.81
CA GLU A 52 14.36 5.74 4.59
C GLU A 52 15.02 5.63 3.21
N ALA A 53 15.17 6.75 2.53
CA ALA A 53 15.93 6.89 1.30
C ALA A 53 16.93 8.03 1.46
N ARG A 54 18.19 7.78 1.09
CA ARG A 54 19.27 8.79 1.05
C ARG A 54 19.92 8.80 -0.31
N ASP A 55 19.89 9.97 -0.94
CA ASP A 55 20.45 10.23 -2.28
C ASP A 55 20.05 9.17 -3.31
N LEU A 56 18.85 8.61 -3.15
CA LEU A 56 18.42 7.43 -3.90
C LEU A 56 18.28 7.78 -5.37
N THR A 57 19.07 7.12 -6.20
CA THR A 57 19.24 7.47 -7.61
C THR A 57 19.13 6.24 -8.50
N MET A 58 18.41 6.38 -9.61
CA MET A 58 18.28 5.35 -10.63
C MET A 58 18.66 5.88 -12.01
N ARG A 59 19.64 5.22 -12.64
CA ARG A 59 20.06 5.48 -14.01
C ARG A 59 19.82 4.25 -14.90
N PHE A 60 19.23 4.48 -16.07
CA PHE A 60 19.11 3.49 -17.14
C PHE A 60 19.97 3.94 -18.31
N GLY A 61 21.21 3.44 -18.38
CA GLY A 61 22.20 3.96 -19.32
C GLY A 61 22.48 5.44 -19.03
N SER A 62 22.25 6.32 -20.01
CA SER A 62 22.41 7.77 -19.86
C SER A 62 21.19 8.49 -19.28
N PHE A 63 20.05 7.80 -19.12
CA PHE A 63 18.81 8.41 -18.62
C PHE A 63 18.72 8.30 -17.10
N VAL A 64 18.51 9.43 -16.42
CA VAL A 64 18.30 9.49 -14.96
C VAL A 64 16.79 9.47 -14.68
N ALA A 65 16.29 8.35 -14.17
CA ALA A 65 14.86 8.15 -13.88
C ALA A 65 14.46 8.64 -12.48
N VAL A 66 15.40 8.60 -11.54
CA VAL A 66 15.27 9.10 -10.17
C VAL A 66 16.60 9.74 -9.80
N ASP A 67 16.57 10.94 -9.25
CA ASP A 67 17.76 11.76 -9.01
C ASP A 67 17.81 12.24 -7.55
N HIS A 68 18.75 11.72 -6.77
CA HIS A 68 19.06 12.13 -5.39
C HIS A 68 17.83 12.33 -4.49
N VAL A 69 16.91 11.36 -4.48
CA VAL A 69 15.69 11.43 -3.68
C VAL A 69 15.99 11.12 -2.22
N ASN A 70 15.54 12.00 -1.32
CA ASN A 70 15.78 11.94 0.11
C ASN A 70 14.46 12.06 0.88
N PHE A 71 14.10 11.07 1.68
CA PHE A 71 12.93 11.13 2.57
C PHE A 71 12.98 10.05 3.67
N ARG A 72 12.13 10.22 4.68
CA ARG A 72 11.89 9.25 5.76
C ARG A 72 10.40 9.08 5.95
N ILE A 73 9.94 7.85 6.07
CA ILE A 73 8.55 7.47 6.31
C ILE A 73 8.50 6.77 7.68
N PRO A 74 7.96 7.44 8.70
CA PRO A 74 7.63 6.83 9.98
C PRO A 74 6.64 5.67 9.88
N ARG A 75 6.71 4.78 10.87
CA ARG A 75 5.76 3.69 11.04
C ARG A 75 4.35 4.21 11.25
N GLY A 76 3.39 3.66 10.51
CA GLY A 76 1.97 4.03 10.60
C GLY A 76 1.59 5.23 9.73
N GLU A 77 2.55 5.84 9.04
CA GLU A 77 2.28 6.93 8.11
C GLU A 77 1.79 6.41 6.75
N ILE A 78 0.76 7.07 6.20
CA ILE A 78 0.35 6.89 4.80
C ILE A 78 1.11 7.93 3.97
N PHE A 79 2.12 7.47 3.23
CA PHE A 79 2.95 8.31 2.37
C PHE A 79 2.60 8.09 0.88
N GLY A 80 2.49 9.16 0.11
CA GLY A 80 2.12 9.11 -1.30
C GLY A 80 3.07 9.89 -2.21
N PHE A 81 3.53 9.26 -3.30
CA PHE A 81 4.22 9.96 -4.38
C PHE A 81 3.21 10.56 -5.36
N LEU A 82 3.25 11.88 -5.55
CA LEU A 82 2.42 12.58 -6.53
C LEU A 82 3.29 13.12 -7.68
N GLY A 83 2.84 12.91 -8.92
CA GLY A 83 3.51 13.43 -10.11
C GLY A 83 3.03 12.79 -11.41
N SER A 84 3.45 13.32 -12.55
CA SER A 84 3.07 12.84 -13.88
C SER A 84 3.61 11.44 -14.20
N ASN A 85 3.12 10.83 -15.27
CA ASN A 85 3.69 9.56 -15.75
C ASN A 85 5.15 9.78 -16.19
N GLY A 86 6.02 8.84 -15.80
CA GLY A 86 7.45 8.93 -16.08
C GLY A 86 8.28 9.72 -15.06
N CYS A 87 7.69 10.36 -14.05
CA CYS A 87 8.44 11.11 -13.04
C CYS A 87 9.16 10.25 -11.98
N GLY A 88 9.32 8.94 -12.22
CA GLY A 88 10.09 8.05 -11.35
C GLY A 88 9.33 7.32 -10.24
N LYS A 89 8.03 7.58 -9.99
CA LYS A 89 7.26 6.97 -8.87
C LYS A 89 7.42 5.44 -8.75
N SER A 90 7.08 4.72 -9.81
CA SER A 90 7.17 3.25 -9.80
C SER A 90 8.61 2.75 -9.72
N THR A 91 9.57 3.52 -10.25
CA THR A 91 11.00 3.23 -10.17
C THR A 91 11.48 3.36 -8.73
N THR A 92 11.15 4.46 -8.05
CA THR A 92 11.44 4.67 -6.63
C THR A 92 10.84 3.55 -5.78
N MET A 93 9.57 3.19 -6.03
CA MET A 93 8.90 2.14 -5.27
C MET A 93 9.59 0.77 -5.43
N LYS A 94 10.05 0.43 -6.63
CA LYS A 94 10.81 -0.81 -6.87
C LYS A 94 12.18 -0.81 -6.19
N MET A 95 12.85 0.35 -6.09
CA MET A 95 14.11 0.47 -5.36
C MET A 95 13.92 0.25 -3.86
N LEU A 96 12.91 0.88 -3.27
CA LEU A 96 12.60 0.72 -1.85
C LEU A 96 12.23 -0.71 -1.46
N THR A 97 11.58 -1.46 -2.37
CA THR A 97 11.20 -2.86 -2.12
C THR A 97 12.27 -3.88 -2.51
N GLY A 98 13.46 -3.42 -2.96
CA GLY A 98 14.56 -4.29 -3.37
C GLY A 98 14.32 -5.05 -4.68
N LEU A 99 13.29 -4.68 -5.45
CA LEU A 99 12.99 -5.26 -6.77
C LEU A 99 13.86 -4.68 -7.88
N LEU A 100 14.45 -3.50 -7.65
CA LEU A 100 15.36 -2.83 -8.56
C LEU A 100 16.54 -2.27 -7.73
N PRO A 101 17.78 -2.74 -7.92
CA PRO A 101 18.92 -2.13 -7.24
C PRO A 101 19.09 -0.68 -7.69
N ALA A 102 19.34 0.22 -6.73
CA ALA A 102 19.67 1.60 -7.03
C ALA A 102 21.02 1.69 -7.75
N SER A 103 21.19 2.74 -8.56
CA SER A 103 22.48 3.02 -9.19
C SER A 103 23.45 3.69 -8.20
N GLU A 104 22.91 4.59 -7.36
CA GLU A 104 23.63 5.32 -6.33
C GLU A 104 22.69 5.56 -5.13
N GLY A 105 23.27 5.89 -3.99
CA GLY A 105 22.52 6.10 -2.75
C GLY A 105 22.08 4.80 -2.07
N GLU A 106 21.32 4.95 -1.00
CA GLU A 106 20.95 3.85 -0.12
C GLU A 106 19.48 3.97 0.32
N ALA A 107 18.86 2.82 0.58
CA ALA A 107 17.52 2.73 1.15
C ALA A 107 17.54 1.79 2.36
N TRP A 108 16.68 2.07 3.34
CA TRP A 108 16.49 1.24 4.52
C TRP A 108 15.02 0.89 4.70
N LEU A 109 14.78 -0.34 5.14
CA LEU A 109 13.49 -0.84 5.59
C LEU A 109 13.63 -1.26 7.05
N PHE A 110 12.82 -0.68 7.93
CA PHE A 110 12.82 -0.98 9.37
C PHE A 110 14.21 -0.88 10.02
N GLY A 111 15.00 0.11 9.58
CA GLY A 111 16.37 0.34 10.05
C GLY A 111 17.45 -0.57 9.43
N GLN A 112 17.09 -1.50 8.54
CA GLN A 112 18.02 -2.37 7.83
C GLN A 112 18.24 -1.89 6.40
N PRO A 113 19.48 -1.83 5.88
CA PRO A 113 19.73 -1.54 4.47
C PRO A 113 18.96 -2.51 3.57
N VAL A 114 18.43 -2.00 2.46
CA VAL A 114 17.75 -2.85 1.47
C VAL A 114 18.77 -3.73 0.78
N ASP A 115 18.71 -5.03 1.06
CA ASP A 115 19.45 -6.07 0.33
C ASP A 115 18.46 -6.95 -0.45
N PRO A 116 18.59 -7.05 -1.79
CA PRO A 116 17.77 -7.96 -2.61
C PRO A 116 17.81 -9.43 -2.16
N LYS A 117 18.87 -9.84 -1.46
CA LYS A 117 19.10 -11.20 -0.95
C LYS A 117 18.51 -11.44 0.45
N ASP A 118 18.11 -10.38 1.15
CA ASP A 118 17.50 -10.50 2.48
C ASP A 118 16.01 -10.85 2.35
N ILE A 119 15.72 -12.15 2.46
CA ILE A 119 14.36 -12.67 2.39
C ILE A 119 13.51 -12.30 3.61
N ASP A 120 14.14 -12.11 4.77
CA ASP A 120 13.44 -11.85 6.02
C ASP A 120 12.91 -10.43 6.07
N THR A 121 13.69 -9.46 5.59
CA THR A 121 13.21 -8.09 5.41
C THR A 121 12.09 -8.03 4.37
N ARG A 122 12.20 -8.77 3.27
CA ARG A 122 11.17 -8.80 2.20
C ARG A 122 9.85 -9.41 2.64
N ARG A 123 9.87 -10.40 3.54
CA ARG A 123 8.65 -10.98 4.15
C ARG A 123 7.84 -9.96 4.96
N ARG A 124 8.47 -8.87 5.41
CA ARG A 124 7.82 -7.80 6.16
C ARG A 124 7.21 -6.72 5.25
N VAL A 125 7.37 -6.82 3.93
CA VAL A 125 6.91 -5.83 2.97
C VAL A 125 5.94 -6.47 1.97
N GLY A 126 4.71 -5.96 1.95
CA GLY A 126 3.76 -6.23 0.87
C GLY A 126 4.00 -5.28 -0.30
N TYR A 127 4.15 -5.81 -1.52
CA TYR A 127 4.25 -5.01 -2.74
C TYR A 127 3.16 -5.42 -3.72
N MET A 128 2.25 -4.48 -4.03
CA MET A 128 1.26 -4.66 -5.08
C MET A 128 1.77 -4.01 -6.37
N SER A 129 1.96 -4.82 -7.41
CA SER A 129 2.34 -4.33 -8.72
C SER A 129 1.13 -3.69 -9.43
N GLN A 130 1.38 -2.89 -10.47
CA GLN A 130 0.29 -2.33 -11.29
C GLN A 130 -0.54 -3.41 -11.99
N ALA A 131 0.08 -4.55 -12.33
CA ALA A 131 -0.62 -5.72 -12.85
C ALA A 131 -1.02 -6.63 -11.68
N PHE A 132 -2.27 -7.12 -11.72
CA PHE A 132 -2.76 -8.07 -10.73
C PHE A 132 -1.90 -9.35 -10.75
N SER A 133 -1.43 -9.74 -9.57
CA SER A 133 -0.59 -10.93 -9.37
C SER A 133 -1.41 -12.11 -8.82
N LEU A 134 -2.67 -12.23 -9.24
CA LEU A 134 -3.58 -13.30 -8.79
C LEU A 134 -3.49 -14.51 -9.71
N TYR A 135 -3.65 -15.70 -9.13
CA TYR A 135 -3.86 -16.93 -9.88
C TYR A 135 -5.33 -17.01 -10.27
N ASN A 136 -5.61 -16.81 -11.57
CA ASN A 136 -6.96 -16.71 -12.09
C ASN A 136 -7.73 -18.04 -12.00
N GLU A 137 -7.03 -19.16 -11.94
CA GLU A 137 -7.60 -20.49 -11.80
C GLU A 137 -7.96 -20.84 -10.35
N LEU A 138 -7.55 -19.99 -9.39
CA LEU A 138 -7.78 -20.20 -7.96
C LEU A 138 -8.95 -19.35 -7.46
N THR A 139 -9.69 -19.89 -6.49
CA THR A 139 -10.67 -19.12 -5.72
C THR A 139 -9.99 -18.03 -4.89
N VAL A 140 -10.76 -17.06 -4.40
CA VAL A 140 -10.25 -15.99 -3.52
C VAL A 140 -9.55 -16.57 -2.29
N ARG A 141 -10.15 -17.58 -1.64
CA ARG A 141 -9.56 -18.21 -0.45
C ARG A 141 -8.23 -18.89 -0.76
N GLN A 142 -8.13 -19.58 -1.89
CA GLN A 142 -6.89 -20.22 -2.32
C GLN A 142 -5.78 -19.23 -2.69
N ASN A 143 -6.11 -17.99 -3.06
CA ASN A 143 -5.10 -16.94 -3.26
C ASN A 143 -4.58 -16.34 -1.94
N LEU A 144 -5.28 -16.57 -0.82
CA LEU A 144 -4.92 -16.04 0.51
C LEU A 144 -4.16 -17.06 1.38
N GLU A 145 -4.18 -18.33 1.01
CA GLU A 145 -3.48 -19.46 1.67
C GLU A 145 -2.07 -19.66 1.08
#